data_AF-A0A1E4B954-F1
#
_entry.id   AF-A0A1E4B954-F1
#
_cell.length_a   1.000
_cell.length_b   1.000
_cell.length_c   1.000
_cell.angle_alpha   90.00
_cell.angle_beta   90.00
_cell.angle_gamma   90.00
#
_symmetry.space_group_name_H-M   'P 1'
#
loop_
_entity.id
_entity.type
_entity.pdbx_description
1 polymer ?
#
loop_
_entity_poly.entity_id
_entity_poly.type
_entity_poly.pdbx_seq_one_letter_code
_entity_poly.pdbx_strand_id
1 'polypeptide(L)'
;MRHPFFAVEGILYQVGGPDHELQVFLYPSAAARARDTDALDSATVAPRGTRVMWKAPPTLVTSNNLAAVILSLNDRTVERLALALGAGLPQPGQR
;
A
#
# COMPACT_ATOMS: atom_id res chain seq x y z
N MET A 1 -4.55 -12.28 0.06
CA MET A 1 -3.50 -12.38 -1.00
C MET A 1 -2.12 -12.36 -0.36
N ARG A 2 -1.10 -13.00 -0.95
CA ARG A 2 0.23 -13.10 -0.33
C ARG A 2 1.35 -12.67 -1.29
N HIS A 3 2.26 -11.84 -0.80
CA HIS A 3 3.56 -11.57 -1.43
C HIS A 3 4.68 -12.18 -0.58
N PRO A 4 5.77 -12.66 -1.19
CA PRO A 4 6.85 -13.31 -0.45
C PRO A 4 7.65 -12.37 0.46
N PHE A 5 7.51 -11.05 0.28
CA PHE A 5 8.23 -10.01 1.02
C PHE A 5 7.35 -9.23 2.01
N PHE A 6 6.08 -9.62 2.17
CA PHE A 6 5.23 -9.15 3.27
C PHE A 6 4.94 -10.33 4.19
N ALA A 7 5.21 -10.16 5.48
CA ALA A 7 5.02 -11.19 6.50
C ALA A 7 3.53 -11.47 6.79
N VAL A 8 2.65 -10.50 6.50
CA VAL A 8 1.20 -10.58 6.73
C VAL A 8 0.44 -10.84 5.43
N GLU A 9 -0.74 -11.44 5.54
CA GLU A 9 -1.64 -11.54 4.41
C GLU A 9 -2.26 -10.18 4.07
N GLY A 10 -2.29 -9.85 2.78
CA GLY A 10 -2.93 -8.65 2.27
C GLY A 10 -4.40 -8.83 1.97
N ILE A 11 -5.18 -7.79 2.21
CA ILE A 11 -6.57 -7.65 1.79
C ILE A 11 -6.60 -6.85 0.48
N LEU A 12 -7.33 -7.34 -0.52
CA LEU A 12 -7.44 -6.70 -1.83
C LEU A 12 -8.78 -5.97 -1.94
N TYR A 13 -8.73 -4.70 -2.33
CA TYR A 13 -9.89 -3.87 -2.66
C TYR A 13 -9.79 -3.37 -4.09
N GLN A 14 -10.93 -3.35 -4.78
CA GLN A 14 -11.09 -2.59 -6.03
C GLN A 14 -11.74 -1.25 -5.71
N VAL A 15 -11.13 -0.14 -6.14
CA VAL A 15 -11.57 1.21 -5.73
C VAL A 15 -11.92 2.08 -6.93
N GLY A 16 -13.21 2.31 -7.15
CA GLY A 16 -13.66 3.18 -8.24
C GLY A 16 -13.54 2.57 -9.65
N GLY A 17 -13.28 1.27 -9.75
CA GLY A 17 -13.25 0.53 -11.02
C GLY A 17 -12.32 -0.69 -10.98
N PRO A 18 -12.36 -1.54 -12.02
CA PRO A 18 -11.51 -2.74 -12.11
C PRO A 18 -10.01 -2.42 -12.28
N ASP A 19 -9.69 -1.23 -12.77
CA ASP A 19 -8.31 -0.79 -13.06
C ASP A 19 -7.57 -0.22 -11.83
N HIS A 20 -8.25 -0.13 -10.69
CA HIS A 20 -7.73 0.47 -9.47
C HIS A 20 -7.74 -0.57 -8.36
N GLU A 21 -6.56 -1.08 -8.03
CA GLU A 21 -6.41 -2.05 -6.96
C GLU A 21 -5.66 -1.43 -5.78
N LEU A 22 -6.19 -1.68 -4.60
CA LEU A 22 -5.59 -1.32 -3.34
C LEU A 22 -5.34 -2.60 -2.55
N GLN A 23 -4.08 -2.92 -2.30
CA GLN A 23 -3.67 -4.05 -1.47
C GLN A 23 -3.28 -3.50 -0.10
N VAL A 24 -3.92 -3.98 0.96
CA VAL A 24 -3.74 -3.49 2.33
C VAL A 24 -3.11 -4.57 3.20
N PHE A 25 -2.03 -4.22 3.90
CA PHE A 25 -1.28 -5.08 4.81
C PHE A 25 -1.29 -4.45 6.20
N LEU A 26 -1.99 -5.07 7.13
CA LEU A 26 -2.08 -4.60 8.52
C LEU A 26 -1.17 -5.44 9.41
N TYR A 27 -0.18 -4.78 10.01
CA TYR A 27 0.81 -5.41 10.87
C TYR A 27 0.42 -5.35 12.34
N PRO A 28 0.96 -6.23 13.19
CA PRO A 28 0.76 -6.13 14.64
C PRO A 28 1.37 -4.87 15.26
N SER A 29 2.35 -4.24 14.60
CA SER A 29 2.98 -3.00 15.06
C SER A 29 3.63 -2.21 13.92
N ALA A 30 3.90 -0.93 14.16
CA ALA A 30 4.67 -0.10 13.23
C ALA A 30 6.07 -0.66 12.96
N ALA A 31 6.72 -1.22 13.98
CA ALA A 31 8.05 -1.82 13.85
C ALA A 31 8.02 -3.07 12.96
N ALA A 32 6.98 -3.91 13.07
CA ALA A 32 6.81 -5.06 12.19
C ALA A 32 6.61 -4.62 10.72
N ARG A 33 5.80 -3.58 10.50
CA ARG A 33 5.60 -2.98 9.17
C ARG A 33 6.91 -2.44 8.59
N ALA A 34 7.66 -1.68 9.37
CA ALA A 34 8.91 -1.04 8.94
C ALA A 34 9.97 -2.06 8.47
N ARG A 35 10.08 -3.21 9.16
CA ARG A 35 11.00 -4.29 8.75
C ARG A 35 10.76 -4.78 7.32
N ASP A 36 9.50 -4.82 6.89
CA ASP A 36 9.13 -5.31 5.57
C ASP A 36 9.15 -4.18 4.53
N THR A 37 8.71 -2.97 4.90
CA THR A 37 8.56 -1.86 3.93
C THR A 37 9.83 -1.06 3.69
N ASP A 38 10.69 -0.88 4.69
CA ASP A 38 11.83 0.05 4.60
C ASP A 38 12.97 -0.51 3.73
N ALA A 39 12.98 -1.84 3.52
CA ALA A 39 13.89 -2.52 2.62
C ALA A 39 13.43 -2.53 1.15
N LEU A 40 12.21 -2.06 0.87
CA LEU A 40 11.66 -2.02 -0.48
C LEU A 40 12.23 -0.85 -1.27
N ASP A 41 12.46 -1.09 -2.55
CA ASP A 41 12.69 -0.04 -3.52
C ASP A 41 11.37 0.70 -3.79
N SER A 42 11.39 2.03 -3.67
CA SER A 42 10.18 2.85 -3.74
C SER A 42 9.55 2.91 -5.13
N ALA A 43 10.32 2.68 -6.20
CA ALA A 43 9.82 2.71 -7.56
C ALA A 43 9.18 1.38 -7.97
N THR A 44 9.65 0.27 -7.40
CA THR A 44 9.20 -1.08 -7.75
C THR A 44 8.34 -1.73 -6.68
N VAL A 45 8.29 -1.17 -5.47
CA VAL A 45 7.59 -1.71 -4.29
C VAL A 45 7.96 -3.17 -4.06
N ALA A 46 9.25 -3.47 -4.22
CA ALA A 46 9.81 -4.81 -4.11
C ALA A 46 11.20 -4.75 -3.46
N PRO A 47 11.68 -5.84 -2.84
CA PRO A 47 13.05 -5.90 -2.36
C PRO A 47 14.04 -5.67 -3.49
N ARG A 48 15.17 -5.01 -3.20
CA ARG A 48 16.22 -4.77 -4.20
C ARG A 48 16.66 -6.08 -4.88
N GLY A 49 16.73 -6.06 -6.20
CA GLY A 49 17.07 -7.24 -7.01
C GLY A 49 15.93 -8.23 -7.23
N THR A 50 14.76 -8.02 -6.61
CA THR A 50 13.54 -8.80 -6.88
C THR A 50 12.73 -8.09 -7.96
N ARG A 51 12.28 -8.85 -8.96
CA ARG A 51 11.35 -8.33 -9.98
C ARG A 51 9.95 -8.86 -9.68
N VAL A 52 9.04 -7.94 -9.35
CA VAL A 52 7.61 -8.23 -9.22
C VAL A 52 6.89 -7.68 -10.44
N MET A 53 6.06 -8.51 -11.08
CA MET A 53 5.21 -8.05 -12.17
C MET A 53 3.90 -7.53 -11.60
N TRP A 54 3.83 -6.21 -11.45
CA TRP A 54 2.60 -5.53 -11.10
C TRP A 54 1.73 -5.33 -12.35
N LYS A 55 0.41 -5.42 -12.19
CA LYS A 55 -0.55 -5.18 -13.29
C LYS A 55 -0.64 -3.71 -13.72
N ALA A 56 -0.18 -2.80 -12.87
CA ALA A 56 -0.10 -1.35 -13.09
C ALA A 56 1.06 -0.79 -12.23
N PRO A 57 1.53 0.45 -12.49
CA PRO A 57 2.56 1.08 -11.66
C PRO A 57 2.20 1.05 -10.17
N PRO A 58 3.09 0.51 -9.31
CA PRO A 58 2.82 0.42 -7.88
C PRO A 58 3.17 1.72 -7.16
N THR A 59 2.39 2.06 -6.14
CA THR A 59 2.72 3.12 -5.19
C THR A 59 2.56 2.59 -3.78
N LEU A 60 3.64 2.66 -2.99
CA LEU A 60 3.64 2.25 -1.58
C LEU A 60 3.25 3.44 -0.69
N VAL A 61 2.25 3.23 0.14
CA VAL A 61 1.82 4.17 1.18
C VAL A 61 1.92 3.48 2.52
N THR A 62 2.41 4.18 3.54
CA THR A 62 2.52 3.62 4.88
C THR A 62 1.97 4.57 5.93
N SER A 63 1.37 4.02 6.99
CA SER A 63 0.81 4.79 8.10
C SER A 63 0.77 3.94 9.36
N ASN A 64 1.56 4.28 10.40
CA ASN A 64 1.69 3.48 11.63
C ASN A 64 1.97 1.98 11.33
N ASN A 65 1.06 1.06 11.64
CA ASN A 65 1.17 -0.38 11.38
C ASN A 65 0.56 -0.81 10.04
N LEU A 66 0.17 0.13 9.18
CA LEU A 66 -0.40 -0.10 7.86
C LEU A 66 0.67 0.06 6.78
N ALA A 67 0.65 -0.85 5.82
CA ALA A 67 1.21 -0.64 4.49
C ALA A 67 0.13 -0.87 3.43
N ALA A 68 0.15 -0.07 2.37
CA ALA A 68 -0.78 -0.16 1.27
C ALA A 68 -0.04 -0.05 -0.06
N VAL A 69 -0.35 -0.94 -1.00
CA VAL A 69 0.14 -0.87 -2.38
C VAL A 69 -1.02 -0.50 -3.28
N ILE A 70 -0.93 0.65 -3.92
CA ILE A 70 -1.90 1.14 -4.90
C ILE A 70 -1.39 0.76 -6.28
N LEU A 71 -2.20 0.07 -7.07
CA LEU A 71 -1.93 -0.26 -8.47
C LEU A 71 -2.96 0.44 -9.34
N SER A 72 -2.52 1.47 -10.07
CA SER A 72 -3.40 2.29 -10.91
C SER A 72 -2.58 3.05 -11.96
N LEU A 73 -3.18 3.29 -13.12
CA LEU A 73 -2.65 4.21 -14.15
C LEU A 73 -3.19 5.64 -14.03
N ASN A 74 -4.12 5.87 -13.10
CA ASN A 74 -4.73 7.18 -12.87
C ASN A 74 -4.08 7.87 -11.67
N ASP A 75 -3.23 8.86 -11.95
CA ASP A 75 -2.47 9.61 -10.94
C ASP A 75 -3.38 10.30 -9.92
N ARG A 76 -4.53 10.83 -10.35
CA ARG A 76 -5.49 11.48 -9.45
C ARG A 76 -6.09 10.49 -8.45
N THR A 77 -6.34 9.26 -8.88
CA THR A 77 -6.81 8.19 -7.98
C THR A 77 -5.71 7.80 -7.00
N VAL A 78 -4.46 7.66 -7.47
CA VAL A 78 -3.31 7.35 -6.60
C VAL A 78 -3.13 8.42 -5.54
N GLU A 79 -3.11 9.69 -5.93
CA GLU A 79 -2.92 10.82 -5.00
C GLU A 79 -4.02 10.86 -3.92
N ARG A 80 -5.28 10.71 -4.31
CA ARG A 80 -6.41 10.70 -3.35
C ARG A 80 -6.32 9.55 -2.36
N LEU A 81 -5.98 8.36 -2.82
CA LEU A 81 -5.81 7.19 -1.94
C LEU A 81 -4.60 7.36 -1.02
N ALA A 82 -3.48 7.85 -1.54
CA ALA A 82 -2.30 8.13 -0.75
C ALA A 82 -2.57 9.17 0.35
N LEU A 83 -3.29 10.23 0.03
CA LEU A 83 -3.72 11.24 1.00
C LEU A 83 -4.66 10.64 2.06
N ALA A 84 -5.69 9.90 1.64
CA ALA A 84 -6.66 9.31 2.56
C ALA A 84 -6.01 8.30 3.53
N LEU A 85 -5.08 7.48 3.05
CA LEU A 85 -4.38 6.48 3.87
C LEU A 85 -3.26 7.09 4.72
N GLY A 86 -2.57 8.09 4.18
CA GLY A 86 -1.47 8.79 4.85
C GLY A 86 -1.95 9.76 5.95
N ALA A 87 -3.12 10.38 5.78
CA ALA A 87 -3.69 11.30 6.77
C ALA A 87 -4.06 10.62 8.10
N GLY A 88 -4.11 9.29 8.14
CA GLY A 88 -4.52 8.52 9.32
C GLY A 88 -6.05 8.44 9.45
N LEU A 89 -6.51 7.95 10.61
CA LEU A 89 -7.95 7.81 10.85
C LEU A 89 -8.63 9.19 10.78
N PRO A 90 -9.83 9.30 10.18
CA PRO A 90 -10.59 10.55 10.20
C PRO A 90 -10.75 11.00 11.66
N GLN A 91 -10.40 12.25 11.94
CA GLN A 91 -10.53 12.80 13.27
C GLN A 91 -12.01 12.75 13.68
N PRO A 92 -12.38 12.12 14.81
CA PRO A 92 -13.75 12.11 15.26
C PRO A 92 -14.15 13.55 15.62
N GLY A 93 -14.93 14.21 14.76
CA GLY A 93 -15.48 15.53 15.08
C GLY A 93 -15.70 16.54 13.95
N GLN A 94 -15.43 16.26 12.68
CA GLN A 94 -15.86 17.17 11.61
C GLN A 94 -17.27 16.83 11.12
N ARG A 95 -18.26 17.31 11.86
CA ARG A 95 -19.63 17.55 11.40
C ARG A 95 -20.01 18.98 11.71
#